data_AF-A0A959EUC4-F1
#
_entry.id   AF-A0A959EUC4-F1
#
_cell.length_a   1.000
_cell.length_b   1.000
_cell.length_c   1.000
_cell.angle_alpha   90.00
_cell.angle_beta   90.00
_cell.angle_gamma   90.00
#
_symmetry.space_group_name_H-M   'P 1'
#
loop_
_entity.id
_entity.type
_entity.pdbx_description
1 polymer ?
#
loop_
_entity_poly.entity_id
_entity_poly.type
_entity_poly.pdbx_seq_one_letter_code
_entity_poly.pdbx_strand_id
1 'polypeptide(L)'
;MKLRCAENSVRLRVSRSDLDRLDLEGRVQDRVGLPDGGSLVFALYLTEEAVDYQVHWRENTLSVGLPAAAGRSWIATDEVGLEERLPLP
;
A
#
# COMPACT_ATOMS: atom_id res chain seq x y z
N MET A 1 2.36 -7.06 -6.59
CA MET A 1 2.54 -5.60 -6.51
C MET A 1 3.89 -5.10 -7.06
N LYS A 2 3.99 -3.80 -7.40
CA LYS A 2 5.28 -3.13 -7.71
C LYS A 2 5.38 -1.80 -6.95
N LEU A 3 6.54 -1.53 -6.38
CA LEU A 3 6.89 -0.25 -5.76
C LEU A 3 7.63 0.64 -6.77
N ARG A 4 7.27 1.91 -6.86
CA ARG A 4 8.03 2.96 -7.55
C ARG A 4 8.17 4.15 -6.62
N CYS A 5 9.34 4.77 -6.62
CA CYS A 5 9.61 5.98 -5.84
C CYS A 5 10.25 7.03 -6.75
N ALA A 6 9.86 8.28 -6.57
CA ALA A 6 10.49 9.44 -7.22
C ALA A 6 10.35 10.64 -6.29
N GLU A 7 11.46 11.31 -5.98
CA GLU A 7 11.51 12.42 -5.02
C GLU A 7 10.82 12.03 -3.70
N ASN A 8 9.77 12.75 -3.30
CA ASN A 8 8.98 12.51 -2.11
C ASN A 8 7.64 11.83 -2.42
N SER A 9 7.60 11.00 -3.46
CA SER A 9 6.41 10.26 -3.89
C SER A 9 6.68 8.76 -3.92
N VAL A 10 5.73 7.99 -3.39
CA VAL A 10 5.66 6.54 -3.52
C VAL A 10 4.41 6.16 -4.29
N ARG A 11 4.56 5.24 -5.23
CA ARG A 11 3.46 4.62 -5.97
C ARG A 11 3.50 3.11 -5.83
N LEU A 12 2.41 2.55 -5.33
CA LEU A 12 2.15 1.11 -5.35
C LEU A 12 1.30 0.79 -6.57
N ARG A 13 1.82 -0.05 -7.47
CA ARG A 13 1.01 -0.64 -8.54
C ARG A 13 0.47 -1.97 -8.06
N VAL A 14 -0.85 -2.06 -8.05
CA VAL A 14 -1.64 -3.20 -7.57
C VAL A 14 -2.29 -3.86 -8.79
N SER A 15 -2.16 -5.18 -8.95
CA SER A 15 -2.89 -5.91 -10.01
C SER A 15 -4.32 -6.22 -9.59
N ARG A 16 -5.17 -6.71 -10.50
CA ARG A 16 -6.52 -7.16 -10.12
C ARG A 16 -6.48 -8.28 -9.07
N SER A 17 -5.59 -9.25 -9.24
CA SER A 17 -5.39 -10.32 -8.25
C SER A 17 -4.91 -9.80 -6.88
N ASP A 18 -4.12 -8.72 -6.86
CA ASP A 18 -3.73 -8.08 -5.60
C ASP A 18 -4.93 -7.37 -4.96
N LEU A 19 -5.84 -6.75 -5.73
CA LEU A 19 -7.08 -6.15 -5.21
C LEU A 19 -8.03 -7.20 -4.64
N ASP A 20 -8.21 -8.32 -5.33
CA ASP A 20 -9.07 -9.41 -4.85
C ASP A 20 -8.54 -9.97 -3.51
N ARG A 21 -7.21 -10.10 -3.37
CA ARG A 21 -6.56 -10.47 -2.11
C ARG A 21 -6.69 -9.39 -1.04
N LEU A 22 -6.58 -8.11 -1.40
CA LEU A 22 -6.75 -7.01 -0.45
C LEU A 22 -8.16 -6.98 0.12
N ASP A 23 -9.18 -7.26 -0.69
CA ASP A 23 -10.58 -7.31 -0.23
C ASP A 23 -10.83 -8.46 0.73
N LEU A 24 -10.26 -9.64 0.42
CA LEU A 24 -10.42 -10.88 1.17
C LEU A 24 -9.59 -10.91 2.46
N GLU A 25 -8.30 -10.58 2.36
CA GLU A 25 -7.31 -10.72 3.44
C GLU A 25 -7.14 -9.41 4.23
N GLY A 26 -7.65 -8.28 3.72
CA GLY A 26 -7.44 -6.95 4.29
C GLY A 26 -6.01 -6.41 4.11
N ARG A 27 -5.11 -7.20 3.49
CA ARG A 27 -3.71 -6.85 3.31
C ARG A 27 -3.11 -7.56 2.10
N VAL A 28 -2.27 -6.85 1.37
CA VAL A 28 -1.34 -7.43 0.39
C VAL A 28 0.06 -6.88 0.61
N GLN A 29 1.07 -7.70 0.35
CA GLN A 29 2.45 -7.30 0.48
C GLN A 29 3.33 -8.03 -0.53
N ASP A 30 4.46 -7.41 -0.85
CA ASP A 30 5.53 -7.99 -1.64
C ASP A 30 6.89 -7.73 -1.00
N ARG A 31 7.87 -8.54 -1.42
CA ARG A 31 9.25 -8.47 -0.92
C ARG A 31 10.23 -8.44 -2.08
N VAL A 32 11.19 -7.52 -2.00
CA VAL A 32 12.40 -7.51 -2.83
C VAL A 32 13.56 -7.99 -1.97
N GLY A 33 14.19 -9.10 -2.37
CA GLY A 33 15.45 -9.54 -1.78
C GLY A 33 16.59 -8.61 -2.19
N LEU A 34 17.48 -8.32 -1.25
CA LEU A 34 18.71 -7.55 -1.43
C LEU A 34 19.91 -8.44 -1.08
N PRO A 35 21.13 -8.07 -1.49
CA PRO A 35 22.35 -8.75 -1.07
C PRO A 35 22.50 -8.87 0.45
N ASP A 36 23.36 -9.78 0.90
CA ASP A 36 23.71 -9.99 2.31
C ASP A 36 22.52 -10.31 3.23
N GLY A 37 21.47 -10.92 2.66
CA GLY A 37 20.25 -11.28 3.39
C GLY A 37 19.30 -10.11 3.66
N GLY A 38 19.59 -8.93 3.09
CA GLY A 38 18.71 -7.78 3.18
C GLY A 38 17.37 -8.01 2.45
N SER A 39 16.35 -7.27 2.85
CA SER A 39 15.11 -7.20 2.09
C SER A 39 14.43 -5.85 2.24
N LEU A 40 13.62 -5.51 1.24
CA LEU A 40 12.66 -4.43 1.28
C LEU A 40 11.27 -5.03 1.14
N VAL A 41 10.41 -4.78 2.12
CA VAL A 41 9.01 -5.18 2.08
C VAL A 41 8.16 -3.95 1.87
N PHE A 42 7.11 -4.09 1.08
CA PHE A 42 6.10 -3.03 0.93
C PHE A 42 4.71 -3.65 0.94
N ALA A 43 3.80 -2.99 1.64
CA ALA A 43 2.47 -3.50 1.92
C ALA A 43 1.41 -2.43 1.75
N LEU A 44 0.23 -2.89 1.34
CA LEU A 44 -1.02 -2.12 1.32
C LEU A 44 -2.02 -2.85 2.23
N TYR A 45 -2.69 -2.14 3.12
CA TYR A 45 -3.68 -2.73 4.01
C TYR A 45 -4.89 -1.82 4.20
N LEU A 46 -6.02 -2.41 4.55
CA LEU A 46 -7.24 -1.72 4.95
C LEU A 46 -7.26 -1.56 6.48
N THR A 47 -7.69 -0.42 6.97
CA THR A 47 -7.88 -0.17 8.41
C THR A 47 -9.21 0.50 8.69
N GLU A 48 -9.92 0.01 9.71
CA GLU A 48 -11.17 0.60 10.22
C GLU A 48 -10.88 1.74 11.22
N GLU A 49 -9.66 1.83 11.73
CA GLU A 49 -9.29 2.75 12.81
C GLU A 49 -8.86 4.14 12.30
N ALA A 50 -8.56 4.26 11.00
CA ALA A 50 -8.04 5.49 10.41
C ALA A 50 -9.06 6.15 9.49
N VAL A 51 -9.19 7.47 9.64
CA VAL A 51 -9.99 8.31 8.73
C VAL A 51 -9.18 8.71 7.49
N ASP A 52 -7.86 8.86 7.66
CA ASP A 52 -6.92 9.28 6.62
C ASP A 52 -5.93 8.17 6.26
N TYR A 53 -5.21 8.37 5.16
CA TYR A 53 -4.15 7.48 4.71
C TYR A 53 -3.01 7.46 5.73
N GLN A 54 -2.48 6.27 5.98
CA GLN A 54 -1.36 6.07 6.89
C GLN A 54 -0.14 5.57 6.14
N VAL A 55 1.04 6.08 6.49
CA VAL A 55 2.31 5.57 5.98
C VAL A 55 3.24 5.28 7.15
N HIS A 56 3.77 4.06 7.18
CA HIS A 56 4.67 3.60 8.23
C HIS A 56 5.92 2.96 7.64
N TRP A 57 7.07 3.23 8.25
CA TRP A 57 8.33 2.55 7.99
C TRP A 57 8.84 1.89 9.26
N ARG A 58 8.83 0.55 9.30
CA ARG A 58 9.31 -0.26 10.43
C ARG A 58 9.95 -1.53 9.87
N GLU A 59 11.09 -1.96 10.41
CA GLU A 59 11.70 -3.26 10.07
C GLU A 59 11.80 -3.52 8.55
N ASN A 60 12.35 -2.54 7.81
CA ASN A 60 12.51 -2.61 6.36
C ASN A 60 11.19 -2.75 5.57
N THR A 61 10.07 -2.42 6.21
CA THR A 61 8.72 -2.54 5.65
C THR A 61 8.07 -1.18 5.53
N LEU A 62 7.78 -0.78 4.28
CA LEU A 62 6.92 0.36 3.97
C LEU A 62 5.46 -0.11 3.93
N SER A 63 4.65 0.31 4.88
CA SER A 63 3.21 -0.01 4.89
C SER A 63 2.40 1.22 4.58
N VAL A 64 1.48 1.09 3.63
CA VAL A 64 0.46 2.09 3.29
C VAL A 64 -0.90 1.57 3.78
N GLY A 65 -1.54 2.31 4.67
CA GLY A 65 -2.87 2.02 5.18
C GLY A 65 -3.92 2.89 4.50
N LEU A 66 -4.98 2.26 4.00
CA LEU A 66 -6.16 2.92 3.46
C LEU A 66 -7.30 2.84 4.49
N PRO A 67 -8.09 3.91 4.69
CA PRO A 67 -9.38 3.79 5.35
C PRO A 67 -10.21 2.70 4.64
N ALA A 68 -10.75 1.76 5.40
CA ALA A 68 -11.39 0.56 4.84
C ALA A 68 -12.55 0.92 3.90
N ALA A 69 -13.34 1.94 4.24
CA ALA A 69 -14.42 2.44 3.39
C ALA A 69 -13.90 2.93 2.02
N ALA A 70 -12.83 3.72 2.01
CA ALA A 70 -12.22 4.22 0.78
C ALA A 70 -11.61 3.08 -0.05
N GLY A 71 -10.88 2.17 0.60
CA GLY A 71 -10.25 1.03 -0.07
C GLY A 71 -11.27 0.07 -0.68
N ARG A 72 -12.37 -0.24 0.02
CA ARG A 72 -13.44 -1.11 -0.53
C ARG A 72 -14.21 -0.44 -1.67
N SER A 73 -14.47 0.86 -1.57
CA SER A 73 -15.07 1.63 -2.68
C SER A 73 -14.17 1.56 -3.93
N TRP A 74 -12.87 1.76 -3.77
CA TRP A 74 -11.91 1.66 -4.85
C TRP A 74 -11.88 0.27 -5.49
N ILE A 75 -11.87 -0.80 -4.69
CA ILE A 75 -11.88 -2.19 -5.19
C ILE A 75 -13.14 -2.51 -6.00
N ALA A 76 -14.29 -1.96 -5.58
CA ALA A 76 -15.60 -2.24 -6.16
C ALA A 76 -15.90 -1.42 -7.44
N THR A 77 -15.02 -0.52 -7.86
CA THR A 77 -15.23 0.39 -8.99
C THR A 77 -14.17 0.22 -10.08
N ASP A 78 -14.37 0.89 -11.21
CA ASP A 78 -13.38 0.96 -12.31
C ASP A 78 -12.34 2.09 -12.09
N GLU A 79 -12.24 2.62 -10.87
CA GLU A 79 -11.24 3.64 -10.54
C GLU A 79 -9.82 3.09 -10.67
N VAL A 80 -8.99 3.84 -11.42
CA VAL A 80 -7.64 3.37 -11.80
C VAL A 80 -6.58 3.55 -10.71
N GLY A 81 -6.92 4.19 -9.59
CA GLY A 81 -6.03 4.35 -8.45
C GLY A 81 -6.50 5.37 -7.42
N LEU A 82 -5.75 5.44 -6.33
CA LEU A 82 -5.93 6.37 -5.22
C LEU A 82 -4.68 7.24 -5.06
N GLU A 83 -4.85 8.50 -4.66
CA GLU A 83 -3.76 9.45 -4.44
C GLU A 83 -4.03 10.30 -3.19
N GLU A 84 -2.98 10.54 -2.39
CA GLU A 84 -3.03 11.41 -1.21
C GLU A 84 -1.68 12.13 -1.04
N ARG A 85 -1.71 13.36 -0.52
CA ARG A 85 -0.53 14.16 -0.18
C ARG A 85 -0.39 14.29 1.32
N LEU A 86 0.58 13.58 1.88
CA LEU A 86 0.90 13.67 3.30
C LEU A 86 1.84 14.84 3.59
N PRO A 87 1.62 15.59 4.68
CA PRO A 87 2.59 16.57 5.15
C PRO A 87 3.87 15.84 5.58
N LEU A 88 5.01 16.35 5.12
CA LEU A 88 6.33 15.90 5.56
C LEU A 88 6.93 16.95 6.53
N PRO A 89 7.72 16.54 7.53
CA PRO A 89 8.41 17.46 8.43
C PRO A 89 9.34 18.46 7.73
#